data_AF-A0A4R3GB37-F1
#
_entry.id   AF-A0A4R3GB37-F1
#
_cell.length_a   1.000
_cell.length_b   1.000
_cell.length_c   1.000
_cell.angle_alpha   90.00
_cell.angle_beta   90.00
_cell.angle_gamma   90.00
#
_symmetry.space_group_name_H-M   'P 1'
#
loop_
_entity.id
_entity.type
_entity.pdbx_description
1 polymer ?
#
loop_
_entity_poly.entity_id
_entity_poly.type
_entity_poly.pdbx_seq_one_letter_code
_entity_poly.pdbx_strand_id
1 'polypeptide(L)'
;MLDPALIDQCADPSLKPAIVEQFVEAAGSSDPLALAVQSGGRLILVPTPKSPDEALGIVREYAGKAIVRVGITQFPAGVGAKDATELKPDLVEPCGNLRIGTAMFAKVLRIVSKWYGNPKSDEAFAQIFEDAIHAWRTARFEGLNVFRAEDPGGALDAQPNNVVPSETAATSDQPSEPSVPSQAKAKAQDAGIRIDLSRIGSN
;
A
#
# COMPACT_ATOMS: atom_id res chain seq x y z
N MET A 1 3.57 -9.82 -12.80
CA MET A 1 3.95 -11.05 -12.07
C MET A 1 5.44 -10.99 -11.78
N LEU A 2 5.82 -11.22 -10.53
CA LEU A 2 7.22 -11.25 -10.11
C LEU A 2 7.86 -12.59 -10.55
N ASP A 3 9.16 -12.59 -10.82
CA ASP A 3 9.88 -13.82 -11.19
C ASP A 3 9.88 -14.82 -10.02
N PRO A 4 9.32 -16.05 -10.18
CA PRO A 4 9.34 -17.07 -9.14
C PRO A 4 10.75 -17.43 -8.66
N ALA A 5 11.75 -17.43 -9.56
CA ALA A 5 13.13 -17.72 -9.18
C ALA A 5 13.71 -16.65 -8.24
N LEU A 6 13.30 -15.39 -8.43
CA LEU A 6 13.69 -14.29 -7.56
C LEU A 6 13.01 -14.44 -6.18
N ILE A 7 11.75 -14.84 -6.14
CA ILE A 7 11.03 -15.11 -4.88
C ILE A 7 11.74 -16.21 -4.10
N ASP A 8 11.97 -17.37 -4.73
CA ASP A 8 12.59 -18.54 -4.09
C ASP A 8 14.00 -18.24 -3.56
N GLN A 9 14.77 -17.42 -4.27
CA GLN A 9 16.16 -17.12 -3.91
C GLN A 9 16.29 -16.02 -2.85
N CYS A 10 15.39 -15.03 -2.86
CA CYS A 10 15.64 -13.75 -2.18
C CYS A 10 14.61 -13.39 -1.12
N ALA A 11 13.39 -13.93 -1.19
CA ALA A 11 12.34 -13.60 -0.24
C ALA A 11 12.67 -14.10 1.18
N ASP A 12 12.07 -13.45 2.16
CA ASP A 12 12.18 -13.85 3.56
C ASP A 12 11.55 -15.24 3.76
N PRO A 13 12.29 -16.21 4.32
CA PRO A 13 11.85 -17.60 4.41
C PRO A 13 10.67 -17.80 5.37
N SER A 14 10.30 -16.80 6.19
CA SER A 14 9.11 -16.88 7.03
C SER A 14 7.80 -16.65 6.26
N LEU A 15 7.87 -16.22 4.99
CA LEU A 15 6.72 -16.07 4.12
C LEU A 15 6.67 -17.16 3.06
N LYS A 16 5.48 -17.72 2.81
CA LYS A 16 5.27 -18.61 1.67
C LYS A 16 5.42 -17.82 0.36
N PRO A 17 5.96 -18.42 -0.72
CA PRO A 17 6.11 -17.74 -2.01
C PRO A 17 4.82 -17.09 -2.53
N ALA A 18 3.67 -17.75 -2.37
CA ALA A 18 2.37 -17.19 -2.77
C ALA A 18 1.99 -15.90 -2.01
N ILE A 19 2.34 -15.80 -0.72
CA ILE A 19 2.11 -14.60 0.07
C ILE A 19 3.02 -13.46 -0.38
N VAL A 20 4.27 -13.77 -0.77
CA VAL A 20 5.20 -12.79 -1.33
C VAL A 20 4.71 -12.25 -2.66
N GLU A 21 4.25 -13.14 -3.54
CA GLU A 21 3.70 -12.76 -4.85
C GLU A 21 2.50 -11.82 -4.69
N GLN A 22 1.51 -12.21 -3.87
CA GLN A 22 0.33 -11.38 -3.62
C GLN A 22 0.67 -10.06 -2.93
N PHE A 23 1.66 -10.05 -2.02
CA PHE A 23 2.14 -8.82 -1.40
C PHE A 23 2.72 -7.85 -2.43
N VAL A 24 3.58 -8.32 -3.32
CA VAL A 24 4.21 -7.48 -4.35
C VAL A 24 3.18 -7.03 -5.39
N GLU A 25 2.22 -7.88 -5.74
CA GLU A 25 1.12 -7.50 -6.63
C GLU A 25 0.25 -6.41 -6.02
N ALA A 26 -0.09 -6.52 -4.73
CA ALA A 26 -0.93 -5.55 -4.06
C ALA A 26 -0.20 -4.24 -3.76
N ALA A 27 1.02 -4.28 -3.23
CA ALA A 27 1.66 -3.10 -2.65
C ALA A 27 3.03 -2.74 -3.25
N GLY A 28 3.51 -3.55 -4.18
CA GLY A 28 4.84 -3.44 -4.78
C GLY A 28 4.84 -2.82 -6.17
N SER A 29 5.88 -3.16 -6.92
CA SER A 29 6.12 -2.78 -8.31
C SER A 29 6.82 -3.93 -9.04
N SER A 30 6.57 -4.08 -10.35
CA SER A 30 7.37 -4.97 -11.20
C SER A 30 8.70 -4.36 -11.63
N ASP A 31 8.87 -3.04 -11.48
CA ASP A 31 10.11 -2.32 -11.79
C ASP A 31 10.97 -2.18 -10.52
N PRO A 32 12.19 -2.76 -10.49
CA PRO A 32 13.12 -2.63 -9.37
C PRO A 32 13.60 -1.21 -9.09
N LEU A 33 13.53 -0.32 -10.08
CA LEU A 33 13.90 1.08 -9.94
C LEU A 33 12.69 2.00 -9.66
N ALA A 34 11.51 1.43 -9.45
CA ALA A 34 10.31 2.20 -9.17
C ALA A 34 10.49 3.07 -7.91
N LEU A 35 10.17 4.35 -8.05
CA LEU A 35 10.21 5.32 -6.97
C LEU A 35 8.88 6.06 -6.86
N ALA A 36 8.39 6.16 -5.63
CA ALA A 36 7.29 7.07 -5.30
C ALA A 36 7.72 7.99 -4.16
N VAL A 37 7.57 9.30 -4.36
CA VAL A 37 7.91 10.33 -3.39
C VAL A 37 6.65 11.05 -2.97
N GLN A 38 6.37 11.12 -1.67
CA GLN A 38 5.19 11.77 -1.13
C GLN A 38 5.56 12.75 -0.01
N SER A 39 5.02 13.97 -0.07
CA SER A 39 5.16 14.97 1.00
C SER A 39 3.80 15.61 1.29
N GLY A 40 3.44 15.73 2.57
CA GLY A 40 2.16 16.30 3.00
C GLY A 40 0.93 15.61 2.37
N GLY A 41 1.01 14.29 2.12
CA GLY A 41 -0.05 13.52 1.48
C GLY A 41 -0.11 13.62 -0.05
N ARG A 42 0.75 14.43 -0.68
CA ARG A 42 0.76 14.63 -2.14
C ARG A 42 1.95 13.93 -2.79
N LEU A 43 1.70 13.31 -3.94
CA LEU A 43 2.74 12.70 -4.76
C LEU A 43 3.59 13.81 -5.41
N ILE A 44 4.91 13.64 -5.34
CA ILE A 44 5.91 14.46 -6.03
C ILE A 44 6.37 13.69 -7.26
N LEU A 45 6.22 14.31 -8.43
CA LEU A 45 6.74 13.74 -9.67
C LEU A 45 8.26 13.90 -9.69
N VAL A 46 8.96 12.78 -9.75
CA VAL A 46 10.41 12.71 -9.93
C VAL A 46 10.72 12.09 -11.30
N PRO A 47 11.88 12.40 -11.90
CA PRO A 47 12.31 11.73 -13.12
C PRO A 47 12.36 10.23 -12.91
N THR A 48 11.88 9.45 -13.90
CA THR A 48 12.02 7.99 -13.85
C THR A 48 13.50 7.62 -13.93
N PRO A 49 14.07 6.98 -12.89
CA PRO A 49 15.48 6.61 -12.91
C PRO A 49 15.74 5.51 -13.94
N LYS A 50 16.89 5.60 -14.62
CA LYS A 50 17.32 4.63 -15.64
C LYS A 50 18.42 3.71 -15.13
N SER A 51 18.94 3.96 -13.94
CA SER A 51 19.98 3.18 -13.29
C SER A 51 19.78 3.14 -11.78
N PRO A 52 20.37 2.14 -11.09
CA PRO A 52 20.42 2.10 -9.63
C PRO A 52 21.01 3.37 -9.00
N ASP A 53 22.06 3.93 -9.62
CA ASP A 53 22.72 5.14 -9.12
C ASP A 53 21.82 6.37 -9.23
N GLU A 54 21.09 6.53 -10.34
CA GLU A 54 20.09 7.59 -10.50
C GLU A 54 18.97 7.44 -9.47
N ALA A 55 18.48 6.20 -9.27
CA ALA A 55 17.43 5.93 -8.29
C ALA A 55 17.89 6.30 -6.87
N LEU A 56 19.08 5.85 -6.46
CA LEU A 56 19.66 6.22 -5.16
C LEU A 56 19.93 7.72 -5.04
N GLY A 57 20.29 8.39 -6.13
CA GLY A 57 20.42 9.85 -6.18
C GLY A 57 19.12 10.55 -5.79
N ILE A 58 18.01 10.14 -6.40
CA ILE A 58 16.67 10.67 -6.06
C ILE A 58 16.31 10.33 -4.61
N VAL A 59 16.53 9.10 -4.16
CA VAL A 59 16.22 8.70 -2.77
C VAL A 59 16.97 9.58 -1.78
N ARG A 60 18.27 9.84 -2.00
CA ARG A 60 19.10 10.70 -1.13
C ARG A 60 18.63 12.16 -1.14
N GLU A 61 18.17 12.67 -2.27
CA GLU A 61 17.65 14.04 -2.38
C GLU A 61 16.45 14.27 -1.46
N TYR A 62 15.55 13.29 -1.38
CA TYR A 62 14.28 13.36 -0.64
C TYR A 62 14.33 12.74 0.76
N ALA A 63 15.41 12.03 1.11
CA ALA A 63 15.61 11.45 2.43
C ALA A 63 15.47 12.51 3.53
N GLY A 64 14.63 12.23 4.53
CA GLY A 64 14.35 13.15 5.64
C GLY A 64 13.41 14.33 5.31
N LYS A 65 13.09 14.56 4.02
CA LYS A 65 12.18 15.65 3.57
C LYS A 65 10.82 15.13 3.16
N ALA A 66 10.75 13.89 2.71
CA ALA A 66 9.55 13.25 2.18
C ALA A 66 9.53 11.75 2.52
N ILE A 67 8.38 11.12 2.32
CA ILE A 67 8.25 9.67 2.32
C ILE A 67 8.68 9.18 0.95
N VAL A 68 9.68 8.28 0.92
CA VAL A 68 10.20 7.69 -0.33
C VAL A 68 10.00 6.18 -0.28
N ARG A 69 9.29 5.66 -1.27
CA ARG A 69 9.02 4.22 -1.49
C ARG A 69 9.87 3.74 -2.66
N VAL A 70 10.55 2.61 -2.49
CA VAL A 70 11.60 2.16 -3.42
C VAL A 70 11.43 0.70 -3.83
N GLY A 71 11.56 0.47 -5.13
CA GLY A 71 11.75 -0.82 -5.76
C GLY A 71 10.57 -1.77 -5.68
N ILE A 72 10.86 -3.06 -5.83
CA ILE A 72 9.87 -4.14 -6.00
C ILE A 72 8.86 -4.17 -4.85
N THR A 73 9.32 -3.96 -3.61
CA THR A 73 8.46 -4.03 -2.42
C THR A 73 7.91 -2.67 -2.00
N GLN A 74 8.26 -1.59 -2.73
CA GLN A 74 7.99 -0.22 -2.31
C GLN A 74 8.46 0.03 -0.87
N PHE A 75 9.68 -0.43 -0.56
CA PHE A 75 10.28 -0.32 0.76
C PHE A 75 10.43 1.16 1.15
N PRO A 76 10.05 1.55 2.38
CA PRO A 76 10.25 2.92 2.87
C PRO A 76 11.74 3.21 3.10
N ALA A 77 12.36 4.01 2.24
CA ALA A 77 13.82 4.20 2.20
C ALA A 77 14.45 4.64 3.53
N GLY A 78 13.75 5.44 4.33
CA GLY A 78 14.24 5.96 5.61
C GLY A 78 14.17 4.98 6.78
N VAL A 79 13.66 3.76 6.58
CA VAL A 79 13.58 2.76 7.64
C VAL A 79 14.94 2.12 7.85
N GLY A 80 15.46 2.21 9.08
CA GLY A 80 16.77 1.67 9.45
C GLY A 80 17.97 2.58 9.11
N ALA A 81 17.74 3.74 8.50
CA ALA A 81 18.76 4.74 8.20
C ALA A 81 18.53 6.01 9.03
N LYS A 82 19.60 6.59 9.59
CA LYS A 82 19.54 7.87 10.31
C LYS A 82 19.56 9.07 9.37
N ASP A 83 20.31 8.94 8.28
CA ASP A 83 20.44 9.95 7.24
C ASP A 83 20.68 9.33 5.86
N ALA A 84 20.79 10.19 4.84
CA ALA A 84 20.93 9.78 3.44
C ALA A 84 22.23 9.01 3.12
N THR A 85 23.27 9.13 3.96
CA THR A 85 24.56 8.46 3.75
C THR A 85 24.53 6.99 4.18
N GLU A 86 23.59 6.62 5.06
CA GLU A 86 23.38 5.25 5.52
C GLU A 86 22.45 4.43 4.59
N LEU A 87 21.92 5.05 3.52
CA LEU A 87 21.08 4.37 2.54
C LEU A 87 21.87 3.32 1.77
N LYS A 88 21.39 2.07 1.82
CA LYS A 88 22.07 0.92 1.23
C LYS A 88 21.71 0.71 -0.25
N PRO A 89 22.65 0.22 -1.07
CA PRO A 89 22.38 -0.18 -2.45
C PRO A 89 21.25 -1.22 -2.58
N ASP A 90 21.08 -2.06 -1.56
CA ASP A 90 20.01 -3.07 -1.47
C ASP A 90 18.59 -2.49 -1.67
N LEU A 91 18.40 -1.18 -1.47
CA LEU A 91 17.10 -0.54 -1.73
C LEU A 91 16.70 -0.63 -3.20
N VAL A 92 17.64 -0.66 -4.13
CA VAL A 92 17.39 -0.64 -5.59
C VAL A 92 17.92 -1.88 -6.31
N GLU A 93 18.66 -2.75 -5.60
CA GLU A 93 19.04 -4.06 -6.10
C GLU A 93 17.84 -5.03 -5.95
N PRO A 94 17.37 -5.70 -7.01
CA PRO A 94 16.16 -6.51 -6.99
C PRO A 94 16.07 -7.53 -5.83
N CYS A 95 17.11 -8.33 -5.64
CA CYS A 95 17.15 -9.38 -4.62
C CYS A 95 17.24 -8.79 -3.21
N GLY A 96 18.07 -7.78 -3.03
CA GLY A 96 18.23 -7.02 -1.78
C GLY A 96 16.93 -6.35 -1.36
N ASN A 97 16.23 -5.68 -2.29
CA ASN A 97 14.97 -5.00 -2.04
C ASN A 97 13.88 -6.00 -1.66
N LEU A 98 13.80 -7.12 -2.39
CA LEU A 98 12.85 -8.18 -2.07
C LEU A 98 13.12 -8.72 -0.67
N ARG A 99 14.37 -9.07 -0.35
CA ARG A 99 14.77 -9.60 0.96
C ARG A 99 14.38 -8.68 2.11
N ILE A 100 14.81 -7.43 2.08
CA ILE A 100 14.53 -6.47 3.17
C ILE A 100 13.05 -6.12 3.25
N GLY A 101 12.36 -6.05 2.11
CA GLY A 101 10.94 -5.73 2.03
C GLY A 101 10.07 -6.85 2.57
N THR A 102 10.30 -8.09 2.15
CA THR A 102 9.56 -9.25 2.66
C THR A 102 9.83 -9.50 4.14
N ALA A 103 11.06 -9.28 4.62
CA ALA A 103 11.37 -9.41 6.05
C ALA A 103 10.58 -8.39 6.88
N MET A 104 10.52 -7.14 6.41
CA MET A 104 9.71 -6.11 7.05
C MET A 104 8.21 -6.41 6.94
N PHE A 105 7.73 -6.91 5.81
CA PHE A 105 6.33 -7.26 5.63
C PHE A 105 5.92 -8.44 6.54
N ALA A 106 6.78 -9.45 6.70
CA ALA A 106 6.56 -10.54 7.64
C ALA A 106 6.38 -10.02 9.08
N LYS A 107 7.20 -9.05 9.50
CA LYS A 107 7.01 -8.34 10.77
C LYS A 107 5.66 -7.62 10.82
N VAL A 108 5.27 -6.88 9.78
CA VAL A 108 3.95 -6.21 9.73
C VAL A 108 2.83 -7.24 9.87
N LEU A 109 2.91 -8.37 9.17
CA LEU A 109 1.93 -9.44 9.24
C LEU A 109 1.84 -10.05 10.65
N ARG A 110 2.98 -10.22 11.35
CA ARG A 110 3.00 -10.64 12.76
C ARG A 110 2.36 -9.61 13.69
N ILE A 111 2.60 -8.32 13.47
CA ILE A 111 1.97 -7.23 14.24
C ILE A 111 0.44 -7.30 14.11
N VAL A 112 -0.06 -7.37 12.87
CA VAL A 112 -1.50 -7.43 12.60
C VAL A 112 -2.10 -8.73 13.15
N SER A 113 -1.48 -9.87 12.86
CA SER A 113 -1.95 -11.18 13.36
C SER A 113 -2.03 -11.24 14.88
N LYS A 114 -1.04 -10.69 15.59
CA LYS A 114 -1.05 -10.63 17.06
C LYS A 114 -2.21 -9.80 17.58
N TRP A 115 -2.55 -8.70 16.94
CA TRP A 115 -3.70 -7.87 17.32
C TRP A 115 -5.02 -8.65 17.18
N TYR A 116 -5.14 -9.47 16.13
CA TYR A 116 -6.27 -10.40 15.94
C TYR A 116 -6.25 -11.63 16.85
N GLY A 117 -5.26 -11.78 17.75
CA GLY A 117 -5.14 -12.92 18.64
C GLY A 117 -4.51 -14.17 18.02
N ASN A 118 -3.75 -14.03 16.92
CA ASN A 118 -3.10 -15.10 16.17
C ASN A 118 -4.06 -16.23 15.74
N PRO A 119 -5.14 -15.92 15.02
CA PRO A 119 -6.07 -16.93 14.55
C PRO A 119 -5.39 -17.87 13.54
N LYS A 120 -5.92 -19.09 13.42
CA LYS A 120 -5.35 -20.15 12.57
C LYS A 120 -6.19 -20.51 11.34
N SER A 121 -7.34 -19.86 11.16
CA SER A 121 -8.25 -20.09 10.03
C SER A 121 -7.87 -19.26 8.82
N ASP A 122 -7.97 -19.83 7.63
CA ASP A 122 -7.68 -19.17 6.35
C ASP A 122 -8.54 -17.90 6.12
N GLU A 123 -9.82 -17.92 6.51
CA GLU A 123 -10.71 -16.75 6.40
C GLU A 123 -10.21 -15.56 7.22
N ALA A 124 -9.75 -15.82 8.46
CA ALA A 124 -9.16 -14.79 9.31
C ALA A 124 -7.82 -14.30 8.73
N PHE A 125 -7.04 -15.19 8.10
CA PHE A 125 -5.80 -14.80 7.45
C PHE A 125 -6.04 -13.81 6.31
N ALA A 126 -7.12 -13.96 5.53
CA ALA A 126 -7.45 -13.02 4.46
C ALA A 126 -7.63 -11.59 4.98
N GLN A 127 -8.41 -11.42 6.04
CA GLN A 127 -8.58 -10.10 6.66
C GLN A 127 -7.26 -9.55 7.23
N ILE A 128 -6.48 -10.40 7.90
CA ILE A 128 -5.16 -10.02 8.44
C ILE A 128 -4.21 -9.57 7.33
N PHE A 129 -4.23 -10.26 6.19
CA PHE A 129 -3.38 -9.93 5.06
C PHE A 129 -3.78 -8.58 4.44
N GLU A 130 -5.08 -8.35 4.21
CA GLU A 130 -5.56 -7.05 3.70
C GLU A 130 -5.21 -5.89 4.64
N ASP A 131 -5.38 -6.08 5.94
CA ASP A 131 -4.99 -5.06 6.93
C ASP A 131 -3.47 -4.86 6.98
N ALA A 132 -2.68 -5.91 6.80
CA ALA A 132 -1.23 -5.81 6.68
C ALA A 132 -0.80 -5.06 5.41
N ILE A 133 -1.49 -5.25 4.27
CA ILE A 133 -1.30 -4.47 3.05
C ILE A 133 -1.66 -3.01 3.27
N HIS A 134 -2.79 -2.74 3.92
CA HIS A 134 -3.20 -1.38 4.26
C HIS A 134 -2.14 -0.72 5.18
N ALA A 135 -1.70 -1.42 6.22
CA ALA A 135 -0.68 -0.96 7.14
C ALA A 135 0.68 -0.73 6.44
N TRP A 136 1.04 -1.58 5.49
CA TRP A 136 2.24 -1.40 4.67
C TRP A 136 2.17 -0.11 3.87
N ARG A 137 1.05 0.17 3.19
CA ARG A 137 0.88 1.37 2.36
C ARG A 137 0.87 2.65 3.21
N THR A 138 0.17 2.65 4.34
CA THR A 138 -0.04 3.84 5.18
C THR A 138 1.02 4.03 6.27
N ALA A 139 1.89 3.03 6.47
CA ALA A 139 2.83 2.94 7.60
C ALA A 139 2.17 2.85 8.98
N ARG A 140 0.84 2.64 9.06
CA ARG A 140 0.06 2.75 10.30
C ARG A 140 -0.84 1.54 10.49
N PHE A 141 -0.94 1.06 11.72
CA PHE A 141 -1.92 0.08 12.16
C PHE A 141 -2.25 0.36 13.62
N GLU A 142 -3.52 0.56 13.96
CA GLU A 142 -3.95 0.79 15.36
C GLU A 142 -3.16 1.90 16.08
N GLY A 143 -2.91 3.00 15.34
CA GLY A 143 -2.12 4.14 15.84
C GLY A 143 -0.60 3.94 15.85
N LEU A 144 -0.10 2.72 15.68
CA LEU A 144 1.32 2.37 15.68
C LEU A 144 1.96 2.59 14.30
N ASN A 145 3.22 3.02 14.27
CA ASN A 145 4.02 3.00 13.05
C ASN A 145 4.64 1.61 12.85
N VAL A 146 4.10 0.82 11.91
CA VAL A 146 4.47 -0.60 11.76
C VAL A 146 5.94 -0.82 11.37
N PHE A 147 6.56 0.15 10.71
CA PHE A 147 7.97 0.07 10.33
C PHE A 147 8.92 0.29 11.52
N ARG A 148 8.48 1.04 12.54
CA ARG A 148 9.27 1.36 13.74
C ARG A 148 8.87 0.56 14.97
N ALA A 149 7.69 -0.05 14.97
CA ALA A 149 7.22 -0.91 16.06
C ALA A 149 8.18 -2.08 16.31
N GLU A 150 8.17 -2.62 17.52
CA GLU A 150 8.90 -3.85 17.83
C GLU A 150 8.25 -5.04 17.09
N ASP A 151 9.08 -5.98 16.63
CA ASP A 151 8.58 -7.22 16.05
C ASP A 151 8.09 -8.13 17.18
N PRO A 152 6.80 -8.51 17.23
CA PRO A 152 6.31 -9.42 18.26
C PRO A 152 6.91 -10.82 18.16
N GLY A 153 7.58 -11.17 17.06
CA GLY A 153 8.12 -12.50 16.82
C GLY A 153 7.03 -13.56 16.70
N GLY A 154 7.45 -14.82 16.70
CA GLY A 154 6.56 -15.96 16.49
C GLY A 154 6.47 -16.38 15.01
N ALA A 155 5.96 -17.59 14.81
CA ALA A 155 5.88 -18.20 13.50
C ALA A 155 4.59 -17.81 12.77
N LEU A 156 4.68 -17.67 11.45
CA LEU A 156 3.54 -17.41 10.55
C LEU A 156 3.04 -18.74 9.96
N ASP A 157 2.81 -19.75 10.80
CA ASP A 157 2.57 -21.14 10.34
C ASP A 157 1.21 -21.34 9.66
N ALA A 158 0.25 -20.46 9.93
CA ALA A 158 -1.11 -20.53 9.39
C ALA A 158 -1.28 -19.79 8.04
N GLN A 159 -0.20 -19.60 7.28
CA GLN A 159 -0.29 -19.01 5.95
C GLN A 159 -1.00 -19.96 4.97
N PRO A 160 -2.06 -19.55 4.27
CA PRO A 160 -2.66 -20.35 3.22
C PRO A 160 -1.74 -20.42 1.99
N ASN A 161 -2.04 -21.33 1.06
CA ASN A 161 -1.30 -21.41 -0.21
C ASN A 161 -1.72 -20.31 -1.20
N ASN A 162 -2.85 -19.65 -0.94
CA ASN A 162 -3.31 -18.44 -1.62
C ASN A 162 -4.23 -17.69 -0.67
N VAL A 163 -4.11 -16.37 -0.59
CA VAL A 163 -5.12 -15.55 0.08
C VAL A 163 -6.29 -15.35 -0.87
N VAL A 164 -7.48 -15.74 -0.42
CA VAL A 164 -8.74 -15.44 -1.11
C VAL A 164 -9.34 -14.22 -0.42
N PRO A 165 -9.70 -13.15 -1.14
CA PRO A 165 -10.31 -11.97 -0.53
C PRO A 165 -11.53 -12.36 0.31
N SER A 166 -11.62 -11.81 1.53
CA SER A 166 -12.82 -11.98 2.36
C SER A 166 -14.00 -11.26 1.70
N GLU A 167 -15.15 -11.93 1.56
CA GLU A 167 -16.36 -11.38 0.92
C GLU A 167 -17.01 -10.21 1.70
N THR A 168 -16.45 -9.81 2.85
CA THR A 168 -17.09 -8.95 3.85
C THR A 168 -16.68 -7.47 3.87
N ALA A 169 -15.99 -6.94 2.85
CA ALA A 169 -15.64 -5.51 2.80
C ALA A 169 -16.02 -4.82 1.48
N ALA A 170 -17.31 -4.82 1.15
CA ALA A 170 -17.88 -3.90 0.17
C ALA A 170 -18.61 -2.74 0.89
N THR A 171 -17.88 -1.93 1.66
CA THR A 171 -18.26 -0.53 1.87
C THR A 171 -17.37 0.32 1.00
N SER A 172 -17.85 0.53 -0.22
CA SER A 172 -17.29 1.46 -1.20
C SER A 172 -17.43 2.88 -0.66
N ASP A 173 -16.36 3.45 -0.11
CA ASP A 173 -16.16 4.90 -0.05
C ASP A 173 -15.74 5.39 -1.46
N GLN A 174 -16.66 5.28 -2.42
CA GLN A 174 -16.61 6.10 -3.62
C GLN A 174 -17.59 7.27 -3.46
N PRO A 175 -17.15 8.52 -3.72
CA PRO A 175 -18.07 9.62 -3.94
C PRO A 175 -18.99 9.23 -5.10
N SER A 176 -20.30 9.14 -4.83
CA SER A 176 -21.29 8.82 -5.84
C SER A 176 -21.32 9.93 -6.89
N GLU A 177 -20.76 9.68 -8.07
CA GLU A 177 -21.09 10.49 -9.24
C GLU A 177 -22.56 10.22 -9.62
N PRO A 178 -23.40 11.25 -9.81
CA PRO A 178 -24.76 11.02 -10.25
C PRO A 178 -24.75 10.53 -11.69
N SER A 179 -25.23 9.31 -11.90
CA SER A 179 -25.48 8.74 -13.22
C SER A 179 -26.61 9.51 -13.92
N VAL A 180 -26.26 10.24 -14.98
CA VAL A 180 -27.23 10.87 -15.88
C VAL A 180 -27.61 9.85 -16.97
N PRO A 181 -28.88 9.44 -17.11
CA PRO A 181 -29.30 8.66 -18.28
C PRO A 181 -29.44 9.58 -19.49
N SER A 182 -28.79 9.21 -20.59
CA SER A 182 -28.82 9.93 -21.86
C SER A 182 -30.12 9.64 -22.64
N GLN A 183 -30.79 10.74 -23.00
CA GLN A 183 -31.72 10.96 -24.12
C GLN A 183 -33.19 10.52 -24.03
N ALA A 184 -34.04 11.52 -23.78
CA ALA A 184 -35.28 11.72 -24.54
C ALA A 184 -35.38 13.21 -24.96
N LYS A 185 -35.61 13.44 -26.27
CA LYS A 185 -35.80 14.77 -26.87
C LYS A 185 -37.01 15.48 -26.24
N ALA A 186 -36.80 16.67 -25.68
CA ALA A 186 -37.83 17.69 -25.53
C ALA A 186 -37.21 19.09 -25.63
N LYS A 187 -37.92 19.98 -26.32
CA LYS A 187 -37.47 21.29 -26.80
C LYS A 187 -36.95 22.20 -25.69
N ALA A 188 -35.85 22.89 -25.98
CA ALA A 188 -35.43 24.09 -25.26
C ALA A 188 -36.48 25.20 -25.46
N GLN A 189 -37.27 25.47 -24.43
CA GLN A 189 -38.03 26.70 -24.14
C GLN A 189 -39.05 26.38 -23.03
N ASP A 190 -38.63 26.44 -21.76
CA ASP A 190 -39.44 27.03 -20.67
C ASP A 190 -38.60 27.06 -19.38
N ALA A 191 -37.85 28.13 -19.17
CA ALA A 191 -37.22 28.40 -17.87
C ALA A 191 -38.26 29.11 -17.00
N GLY A 192 -38.93 28.36 -16.14
CA GLY A 192 -39.89 28.88 -15.19
C GLY A 192 -39.80 28.16 -13.85
N ILE A 193 -38.75 28.44 -13.06
CA ILE A 193 -38.72 28.04 -11.65
C ILE A 193 -39.87 28.79 -10.95
N ARG A 194 -40.92 28.06 -10.55
CA ARG A 194 -42.02 28.59 -9.74
C ARG A 194 -41.70 28.29 -8.28
N ILE A 195 -41.23 29.29 -7.54
CA ILE A 195 -41.13 29.22 -6.08
C ILE A 195 -42.48 29.65 -5.51
N ASP A 196 -43.15 28.73 -4.82
CA ASP A 196 -44.37 29.03 -4.06
C ASP A 196 -43.98 29.66 -2.71
N LEU A 197 -44.30 30.94 -2.53
CA LEU A 197 -44.00 31.71 -1.31
C LEU A 197 -45.20 31.81 -0.36
N SER A 198 -46.24 30.99 -0.55
CA SER A 198 -47.50 31.05 0.22
C SER A 198 -47.36 30.72 1.72
N ARG A 199 -46.16 30.41 2.22
CA ARG A 199 -45.90 30.11 3.64
C ARG A 199 -44.99 31.09 4.37
N ILE A 200 -44.50 32.15 3.73
CA ILE A 200 -43.83 33.25 4.46
C ILE A 200 -44.90 34.24 4.91
N GLY A 201 -45.70 33.81 5.90
CA GLY A 201 -46.65 34.65 6.61
C GLY A 201 -45.94 35.43 7.71
N SER A 202 -46.13 36.76 7.69
CA SER A 202 -45.70 37.69 8.74
C SER A 202 -46.52 37.49 10.02
N ASN A 203 -45.84 37.19 11.13
CA ASN A 203 -46.03 37.82 12.45
C ASN A 203 -44.98 37.28 13.43
#